data_AF-A0A4P6HED6-F1
#
_entry.id   AF-A0A4P6HED6-F1
#
_cell.length_a   1.000
_cell.length_b   1.000
_cell.length_c   1.000
_cell.angle_alpha   90.00
_cell.angle_beta   90.00
_cell.angle_gamma   90.00
#
_symmetry.space_group_name_H-M   'P 1'
#
loop_
_entity.id
_entity.type
_entity.pdbx_description
1 polymer ?
#
loop_
_entity_poly.entity_id
_entity_poly.type
_entity_poly.pdbx_seq_one_letter_code
_entity_poly.pdbx_strand_id
1 'polypeptide(L)'
;MLGGGNEIADLAKAYRHGRCVPNFRYCAQLSAAKAILRCCLEQCGALAAITLGKKINESRDVACGDNHSGDRKFRYLISINRIFQTISPSLPSSSRSARGPCGRAVRTREVCLQTAAVDINCDMGEGYGQWRLGDIDDADLMKLISSANIATGFHAGDPNLMDATVRLATQHGVGVGAHPGFRDLQGFGRRRINGTSEELVNDIVYQIGALREFARRYGATLQHVKPHGALYMEFAASEEMSRNFVRTMRTIAPNAFIYCMGMSETYRAATEAGHPVIREFYADRDYDRSGSIVFTRRTGRLDPRQVAEKVVHACRTGKVRTVEGDEIDIAFESICFHSDTPGSLEIATAMRAALDAAGVKVRPVAELTSHLRTTARG
;
A
#
# COMPACT_ATOMS: atom_id res chain seq x y z
N MET A 1 -52.99 9.28 23.14
CA MET A 1 -53.52 10.53 23.72
C MET A 1 -52.80 10.78 25.04
N LEU A 2 -52.28 12.01 25.22
CA LEU A 2 -51.80 12.63 26.47
C LEU A 2 -50.58 11.94 27.12
N GLY A 3 -49.48 12.60 27.46
CA GLY A 3 -49.11 14.00 27.46
C GLY A 3 -47.75 14.08 28.17
N GLY A 4 -46.80 14.81 27.58
CA GLY A 4 -45.53 15.11 28.23
C GLY A 4 -45.73 16.10 29.38
N GLY A 5 -44.87 16.01 30.39
CA GLY A 5 -44.84 16.98 31.48
C GLY A 5 -43.80 16.61 32.54
N ASN A 6 -42.73 17.40 32.58
CA ASN A 6 -41.82 17.64 33.72
C ASN A 6 -40.48 16.90 33.89
N GLU A 7 -39.76 16.56 32.81
CA GLU A 7 -38.34 16.18 32.97
C GLU A 7 -37.39 17.36 33.30
N ILE A 8 -37.82 18.61 33.10
CA ILE A 8 -36.97 19.79 33.36
C ILE A 8 -37.04 20.23 34.84
N ALA A 9 -38.14 19.95 35.55
CA ALA A 9 -38.27 20.31 36.96
C ALA A 9 -37.48 19.37 37.90
N ASP A 10 -37.33 18.10 37.52
CA ASP A 10 -36.60 17.11 38.33
C ASP A 10 -35.07 17.25 38.22
N LEU A 11 -34.58 17.69 37.06
CA LEU A 11 -33.15 18.00 36.84
C LEU A 11 -32.65 19.16 37.70
N ALA A 12 -33.50 20.16 38.00
CA ALA A 12 -33.15 21.29 38.85
C ALA A 12 -33.08 20.94 40.35
N LYS A 13 -33.69 19.83 40.77
CA LYS A 13 -33.67 19.33 42.16
C LYS A 13 -32.46 18.44 42.45
N ALA A 14 -32.00 17.68 41.46
CA ALA A 14 -30.81 16.82 41.60
C ALA A 14 -29.50 17.61 41.74
N TYR A 15 -29.39 18.78 41.11
CA TYR A 15 -28.16 19.59 41.13
C TYR A 15 -27.93 20.32 42.47
N ARG A 16 -28.95 20.48 43.33
CA ARG A 16 -28.84 21.23 44.61
C ARG A 16 -28.37 20.41 45.80
N HIS A 17 -28.25 19.08 45.70
CA HIS A 17 -27.91 18.22 46.84
C HIS A 17 -26.73 17.27 46.62
N GLY A 18 -25.85 17.55 45.65
CA GLY A 18 -24.48 17.03 45.64
C GLY A 18 -24.33 15.50 45.72
N ARG A 19 -25.24 14.73 45.12
CA ARG A 19 -25.11 13.27 45.02
C ARG A 19 -24.88 12.85 43.57
N CYS A 20 -23.76 12.16 43.34
CA CYS A 20 -23.39 11.53 42.06
C CYS A 20 -24.36 10.39 41.71
N VAL A 21 -24.79 10.35 40.45
CA VAL A 21 -25.37 9.14 39.84
C VAL A 21 -24.64 8.89 38.51
N PRO A 22 -24.16 7.66 38.23
CA PRO A 22 -23.27 7.40 37.10
C PRO A 22 -24.05 6.97 35.85
N ASN A 23 -23.76 7.67 34.74
CA ASN A 23 -23.68 7.19 33.35
C ASN A 23 -24.26 8.25 32.41
N PHE A 24 -23.39 8.94 31.67
CA PHE A 24 -23.44 8.98 30.20
C PHE A 24 -22.17 9.66 29.66
N ARG A 25 -21.80 9.24 28.45
CA ARG A 25 -20.55 9.48 27.73
C ARG A 25 -20.21 10.97 27.56
N TYR A 26 -19.32 11.51 28.39
CA TYR A 26 -18.54 12.72 28.07
C TYR A 26 -17.14 12.76 28.73
N CYS A 27 -16.80 11.81 29.61
CA CYS A 27 -15.51 11.79 30.31
C CYS A 27 -14.34 11.15 29.54
N ALA A 28 -14.55 10.56 28.36
CA ALA A 28 -13.45 9.92 27.62
C ALA A 28 -12.59 10.91 26.79
N GLN A 29 -13.08 12.13 26.53
CA GLN A 29 -12.33 13.13 25.74
C GLN A 29 -11.38 14.00 26.59
N LEU A 30 -11.58 14.07 27.91
CA LEU A 30 -10.72 14.85 28.82
C LEU A 30 -9.46 14.10 29.26
N SER A 31 -9.52 12.77 29.33
CA SER A 31 -8.36 11.92 29.66
C SER A 31 -7.36 11.83 28.50
N ALA A 32 -7.84 11.79 27.26
CA ALA A 32 -7.00 11.81 26.06
C ALA A 32 -6.28 13.16 25.89
N ALA A 33 -6.97 14.28 26.13
CA ALA A 33 -6.38 15.62 26.05
C ALA A 33 -5.27 15.83 27.10
N LYS A 34 -5.44 15.31 28.33
CA LYS A 34 -4.40 15.35 29.37
C LYS A 34 -3.18 14.49 29.04
N ALA A 35 -3.37 13.33 28.40
CA ALA A 35 -2.27 12.46 28.00
C ALA A 35 -1.43 13.07 26.87
N ILE A 36 -2.07 13.72 25.90
CA ILE A 36 -1.39 14.43 24.80
C ILE A 36 -0.61 15.64 25.32
N LEU A 37 -1.20 16.42 26.24
CA LEU A 37 -0.52 17.58 26.83
C LEU A 37 0.71 17.18 27.64
N ARG A 38 0.65 16.04 28.34
CA ARG A 38 1.78 15.51 29.13
C ARG A 38 2.91 15.01 28.22
N CYS A 39 2.57 14.35 27.11
CA CYS A 39 3.54 13.90 26.11
C CYS A 39 4.25 15.09 25.43
N CYS A 40 3.52 16.16 25.10
CA CYS A 40 4.11 17.39 24.55
C CYS A 40 5.02 18.12 25.55
N LEU A 41 4.72 18.08 26.84
CA LEU A 41 5.55 18.69 27.90
C LEU A 41 6.83 17.89 28.20
N GLU A 42 6.80 16.57 28.00
CA GLU A 42 7.95 15.69 28.23
C GLU A 42 8.91 15.64 27.01
N GLN A 43 8.45 15.94 25.80
CA GLN A 43 9.25 15.85 24.57
C GLN A 43 9.72 17.20 23.99
N CYS A 44 9.10 18.33 24.34
CA CYS A 44 9.46 19.64 23.79
C CYS A 44 9.48 20.71 24.88
N GLY A 45 10.68 21.20 25.22
CA GLY A 45 10.93 22.18 26.28
C GLY A 45 10.01 23.42 26.29
N ALA A 46 9.87 23.99 27.49
CA ALA A 46 8.79 24.85 27.99
C ALA A 46 8.39 26.14 27.23
N LEU A 47 8.96 26.48 26.06
CA LEU A 47 8.61 27.72 25.35
C LEU A 47 7.38 27.59 24.41
N ALA A 48 7.01 26.40 23.96
CA ALA A 48 5.88 26.22 23.03
C ALA A 48 4.50 26.24 23.73
N ALA A 49 4.45 25.89 25.03
CA ALA A 49 3.20 25.79 25.79
C ALA A 49 2.56 27.16 26.10
N ILE A 50 3.38 28.22 26.23
CA ILE A 50 2.89 29.57 26.56
C ILE A 50 2.18 30.23 25.36
N THR A 51 2.61 29.90 24.14
CA THR A 51 2.04 30.46 22.90
C THR A 51 0.73 29.78 22.49
N LEU A 52 0.57 28.49 22.82
CA LEU A 52 -0.67 27.74 22.54
C LEU A 52 -1.76 28.03 23.59
N GLY A 53 -1.37 28.23 24.86
CA GLY A 53 -2.28 28.55 25.95
C GLY A 53 -2.97 29.92 25.81
N LYS A 54 -2.32 30.91 25.19
CA LYS A 54 -2.92 32.23 24.93
C LYS A 54 -3.94 32.25 23.78
N LYS A 55 -3.78 31.39 22.77
CA LYS A 55 -4.67 31.36 21.58
C LYS A 55 -5.96 30.56 21.76
N ILE A 56 -6.10 29.76 22.81
CA ILE A 56 -7.34 29.03 23.14
C ILE A 56 -8.31 29.92 23.96
N ASN A 57 -7.83 31.02 24.54
CA ASN A 57 -8.68 31.96 25.29
C ASN A 57 -9.28 33.09 24.43
N GLU A 58 -8.80 33.30 23.20
CA GLU A 58 -9.32 34.33 22.28
C GLU A 58 -10.43 33.82 21.34
N SER A 59 -10.75 32.52 21.36
CA SER A 59 -11.84 31.92 20.58
C SER A 59 -13.13 31.67 21.37
N ARG A 60 -13.24 32.21 22.59
CA ARG A 60 -14.42 32.09 23.46
C ARG A 60 -15.42 33.25 23.40
N ASP A 61 -15.14 34.32 22.68
CA ASP A 61 -16.02 35.50 22.60
C ASP A 61 -16.55 35.79 21.19
N VAL A 62 -17.18 34.81 20.51
CA VAL A 62 -18.14 35.09 19.41
C VAL A 62 -19.15 33.94 19.28
N ALA A 63 -20.22 33.96 20.08
CA ALA A 63 -21.49 33.27 19.76
C ALA A 63 -22.62 33.67 20.72
N CYS A 64 -23.08 34.92 20.64
CA CYS A 64 -24.43 35.31 21.05
C CYS A 64 -24.85 36.51 20.18
N GLY A 65 -25.91 36.38 19.38
CA GLY A 65 -26.62 37.52 18.76
C GLY A 65 -26.89 37.41 17.27
N ASP A 66 -28.10 36.96 16.96
CA ASP A 66 -29.01 37.17 15.82
C ASP A 66 -28.64 38.02 14.56
N ASN A 67 -29.09 37.47 13.41
CA ASN A 67 -29.68 38.08 12.20
C ASN A 67 -29.31 39.52 11.78
N HIS A 68 -28.59 39.66 10.65
CA HIS A 68 -29.09 40.22 9.37
C HIS A 68 -27.94 40.60 8.39
N SER A 69 -28.21 40.37 7.10
CA SER A 69 -27.67 41.02 5.88
C SER A 69 -26.15 41.17 5.64
N GLY A 70 -25.71 40.69 4.47
CA GLY A 70 -24.93 41.50 3.52
C GLY A 70 -23.43 41.72 3.80
N ASP A 71 -22.62 40.98 3.03
CA ASP A 71 -21.40 41.46 2.37
C ASP A 71 -20.28 42.08 3.22
N ARG A 72 -19.18 41.32 3.40
CA ARG A 72 -17.77 41.79 3.38
C ARG A 72 -16.80 40.64 3.66
N LYS A 73 -16.57 39.81 2.64
CA LYS A 73 -15.31 39.06 2.48
C LYS A 73 -14.34 39.99 1.75
N PHE A 74 -13.39 40.62 2.43
CA PHE A 74 -12.10 41.03 1.85
C PHE A 74 -11.22 41.60 2.97
N ARG A 75 -9.93 41.25 2.95
CA ARG A 75 -8.84 41.61 3.89
C ARG A 75 -8.60 40.64 5.05
N TYR A 76 -7.89 39.55 4.77
CA TYR A 76 -6.94 38.97 5.73
C TYR A 76 -5.90 38.11 4.96
N LEU A 77 -5.05 38.77 4.18
CA LEU A 77 -3.97 38.10 3.42
C LEU A 77 -2.68 38.92 3.30
N ILE A 78 -2.43 39.83 4.25
CA ILE A 78 -1.16 40.55 4.36
C ILE A 78 -0.79 40.68 5.84
N SER A 79 -0.18 39.64 6.43
CA SER A 79 0.68 39.75 7.64
C SER A 79 1.28 38.42 8.12
N ILE A 80 1.63 37.49 7.23
CA ILE A 80 2.39 36.27 7.62
C ILE A 80 3.79 36.24 6.97
N ASN A 81 4.13 37.21 6.12
CA ASN A 81 5.43 37.25 5.43
C ASN A 81 6.49 38.14 6.11
N ARG A 82 6.30 38.49 7.39
CA ARG A 82 7.21 39.38 8.13
C ARG A 82 7.81 38.81 9.42
N ILE A 83 7.62 37.52 9.69
CA ILE A 83 8.09 36.86 10.92
C ILE A 83 9.25 35.87 10.68
N PHE A 84 9.66 35.63 9.42
CA PHE A 84 10.72 34.66 9.09
C PHE A 84 12.11 35.24 8.79
N GLN A 85 12.40 36.50 9.13
CA GLN A 85 13.67 37.17 8.78
C GLN A 85 14.53 37.66 9.96
N THR A 86 14.40 37.08 11.16
CA THR A 86 15.15 37.60 12.34
C THR A 86 15.70 36.52 13.27
N ILE A 87 16.32 35.44 12.76
CA ILE A 87 17.15 34.54 13.58
C ILE A 87 18.34 33.98 12.78
N SER A 88 19.49 34.69 12.78
CA SER A 88 20.87 34.17 12.89
C SER A 88 21.91 35.22 12.47
N PRO A 89 22.82 35.67 13.36
CA PRO A 89 24.03 36.35 12.96
C PRO A 89 25.30 35.47 13.13
N SER A 90 26.25 35.70 12.21
CA SER A 90 27.70 35.44 12.28
C SER A 90 28.25 34.03 11.99
N LEU A 91 29.02 33.93 10.89
CA LEU A 91 30.44 33.50 10.85
C LEU A 91 31.04 33.89 9.46
N PRO A 92 32.37 34.14 9.35
CA PRO A 92 32.93 35.09 8.38
C PRO A 92 33.51 34.47 7.10
N SER A 93 33.73 35.36 6.15
CA SER A 93 34.37 35.17 4.85
C SER A 93 35.87 34.85 4.95
N SER A 94 36.34 33.92 4.13
CA SER A 94 37.73 33.91 3.67
C SER A 94 37.84 33.29 2.28
N SER A 95 38.26 34.12 1.33
CA SER A 95 38.79 33.74 0.04
C SER A 95 40.23 33.23 0.19
N ARG A 96 40.61 32.19 -0.57
CA ARG A 96 41.97 32.03 -1.13
C ARG A 96 42.02 30.93 -2.18
N SER A 97 42.64 31.28 -3.29
CA SER A 97 42.97 30.45 -4.45
C SER A 97 44.09 29.45 -4.17
N ALA A 98 44.03 28.27 -4.80
CA ALA A 98 45.22 27.56 -5.26
C ALA A 98 44.88 26.74 -6.51
N ARG A 99 45.58 27.01 -7.61
CA ARG A 99 45.62 26.17 -8.82
C ARG A 99 46.68 25.08 -8.60
N GLY A 100 46.43 23.88 -9.11
CA GLY A 100 47.42 22.81 -9.26
C GLY A 100 46.79 21.58 -9.92
N PRO A 101 47.33 21.06 -11.05
CA PRO A 101 46.64 20.09 -11.90
C PRO A 101 47.04 18.65 -11.58
N CYS A 102 46.11 17.70 -11.60
CA CYS A 102 46.36 16.34 -12.10
C CYS A 102 45.08 15.48 -12.00
N GLY A 103 44.81 14.68 -13.03
CA GLY A 103 44.08 13.43 -12.90
C GLY A 103 42.56 13.51 -12.96
N ARG A 104 41.99 13.66 -14.16
CA ARG A 104 40.64 13.14 -14.44
C ARG A 104 40.70 11.61 -14.34
N ALA A 105 40.53 11.08 -13.14
CA ALA A 105 39.93 9.77 -12.98
C ALA A 105 38.46 9.94 -13.36
N VAL A 106 38.08 9.43 -14.54
CA VAL A 106 36.69 9.15 -14.86
C VAL A 106 36.26 8.09 -13.84
N ARG A 107 35.74 8.53 -12.69
CA ARG A 107 34.95 7.66 -11.83
C ARG A 107 33.79 7.24 -12.71
N THR A 108 33.76 5.97 -13.11
CA THR A 108 32.51 5.31 -13.47
C THR A 108 31.53 5.71 -12.38
N ARG A 109 30.50 6.49 -12.72
CA ARG A 109 29.41 6.75 -11.79
C ARG A 109 28.91 5.37 -11.40
N GLU A 110 29.20 4.91 -10.19
CA GLU A 110 28.40 3.87 -9.56
C GLU A 110 26.97 4.38 -9.67
N VAL A 111 26.20 3.73 -10.55
CA VAL A 111 24.78 4.01 -10.66
C VAL A 111 24.20 3.52 -9.34
N CYS A 112 24.01 4.46 -8.41
CA CYS A 112 23.38 4.16 -7.13
C CYS A 112 21.98 3.64 -7.45
N LEU A 113 21.73 2.35 -7.20
CA LEU A 113 20.41 1.77 -7.36
C LEU A 113 19.45 2.48 -6.40
N GLN A 114 18.27 2.87 -6.90
CA GLN A 114 17.18 3.25 -6.02
C GLN A 114 16.76 2.08 -5.13
N THR A 115 16.89 0.85 -5.63
CA THR A 115 16.42 -0.37 -4.96
C THR A 115 17.51 -1.44 -4.89
N ALA A 116 18.01 -1.73 -3.68
CA ALA A 116 19.03 -2.76 -3.45
C ALA A 116 18.47 -4.20 -3.38
N ALA A 117 17.18 -4.34 -3.08
CA ALA A 117 16.49 -5.64 -3.05
C ALA A 117 15.01 -5.49 -3.42
N VAL A 118 14.47 -6.48 -4.13
CA VAL A 118 13.09 -6.52 -4.62
C VAL A 118 12.47 -7.90 -4.39
N ASP A 119 11.15 -7.94 -4.31
CA ASP A 119 10.39 -9.19 -4.41
C ASP A 119 10.08 -9.44 -5.89
N ILE A 120 10.04 -10.71 -6.29
CA ILE A 120 9.50 -11.12 -7.58
C ILE A 120 8.31 -12.02 -7.31
N ASN A 121 7.14 -11.58 -7.78
CA ASN A 121 5.90 -12.33 -7.67
C ASN A 121 5.39 -12.83 -9.03
N CYS A 122 4.72 -13.98 -9.02
CA CYS A 122 4.05 -14.52 -10.19
C CYS A 122 2.72 -15.17 -9.80
N ASP A 123 1.76 -15.10 -10.71
CA ASP A 123 0.46 -15.74 -10.59
C ASP A 123 0.63 -17.23 -10.94
N MET A 124 0.29 -18.12 -10.00
CA MET A 124 0.62 -19.56 -10.04
C MET A 124 -0.62 -20.43 -9.79
N GLY A 125 -0.56 -21.71 -10.17
CA GLY A 125 -1.66 -22.64 -9.96
C GLY A 125 -2.91 -22.31 -10.78
N GLU A 126 -2.75 -21.63 -11.92
CA GLU A 126 -3.86 -21.13 -12.73
C GLU A 126 -4.41 -22.16 -13.75
N GLY A 127 -3.99 -23.43 -13.65
CA GLY A 127 -4.70 -24.54 -14.31
C GLY A 127 -6.08 -24.81 -13.68
N TYR A 128 -6.83 -25.76 -14.23
CA TYR A 128 -8.08 -26.23 -13.63
C TYR A 128 -8.39 -27.65 -14.09
N GLY A 129 -8.56 -28.60 -13.16
CA GLY A 129 -8.82 -30.00 -13.50
C GLY A 129 -7.72 -30.58 -14.40
N GLN A 130 -8.08 -30.90 -15.64
CA GLN A 130 -7.12 -31.42 -16.65
C GLN A 130 -6.44 -30.31 -17.46
N TRP A 131 -6.95 -29.08 -17.42
CA TRP A 131 -6.40 -27.96 -18.18
C TRP A 131 -5.17 -27.40 -17.46
N ARG A 132 -4.11 -27.17 -18.23
CA ARG A 132 -2.86 -26.52 -17.80
C ARG A 132 -2.62 -25.30 -18.67
N LEU A 133 -1.87 -24.35 -18.11
CA LEU A 133 -1.70 -23.04 -18.70
C LEU A 133 -0.41 -23.02 -19.54
N GLY A 134 -0.57 -23.13 -20.85
CA GLY A 134 0.55 -23.20 -21.80
C GLY A 134 1.43 -24.44 -21.62
N ASP A 135 2.67 -24.33 -22.09
CA ASP A 135 3.68 -25.40 -22.07
C ASP A 135 4.63 -25.31 -20.85
N ILE A 136 4.29 -24.51 -19.84
CA ILE A 136 5.20 -24.16 -18.74
C ILE A 136 4.83 -24.94 -17.48
N ASP A 137 5.83 -25.53 -16.84
CA ASP A 137 5.69 -26.15 -15.53
C ASP A 137 5.87 -25.10 -14.43
N ASP A 138 4.89 -25.00 -13.53
CA ASP A 138 4.93 -24.17 -12.33
C ASP A 138 6.23 -24.40 -11.52
N ALA A 139 6.79 -25.62 -11.55
CA ALA A 139 8.03 -25.97 -10.88
C ALA A 139 9.25 -25.18 -11.39
N ASP A 140 9.29 -24.82 -12.68
CA ASP A 140 10.39 -24.06 -13.24
C ASP A 140 10.29 -22.57 -12.89
N LEU A 141 9.08 -22.01 -12.90
CA LEU A 141 8.84 -20.64 -12.46
C LEU A 141 9.09 -20.48 -10.95
N MET A 142 8.74 -21.47 -10.14
CA MET A 142 8.93 -21.42 -8.68
C MET A 142 10.38 -21.17 -8.27
N LYS A 143 11.35 -21.65 -9.06
CA LYS A 143 12.79 -21.46 -8.81
C LYS A 143 13.26 -20.02 -9.00
N LEU A 144 12.49 -19.21 -9.73
CA LEU A 144 12.87 -17.87 -10.16
C LEU A 144 12.18 -16.77 -9.35
N ILE A 145 11.08 -17.08 -8.67
CA ILE A 145 10.28 -16.12 -7.90
C ILE A 145 10.58 -16.18 -6.41
N SER A 146 10.13 -15.17 -5.66
CA SER A 146 10.21 -15.14 -4.20
C SER A 146 8.84 -15.13 -3.52
N SER A 147 7.77 -14.81 -4.25
CA SER A 147 6.39 -14.87 -3.78
C SER A 147 5.47 -15.45 -4.86
N ALA A 148 4.54 -16.33 -4.49
CA ALA A 148 3.57 -16.94 -5.41
C ALA A 148 2.15 -16.47 -5.08
N ASN A 149 1.44 -15.95 -6.09
CA ASN A 149 0.02 -15.62 -5.99
C ASN A 149 -0.78 -16.84 -6.49
N ILE A 150 -1.27 -17.67 -5.58
CA ILE A 150 -1.87 -18.96 -5.92
C ILE A 150 -3.38 -18.77 -6.15
N ALA A 151 -3.87 -19.20 -7.31
CA ALA A 151 -5.30 -19.17 -7.63
C ALA A 151 -6.14 -19.99 -6.64
N THR A 152 -7.39 -19.57 -6.43
CA THR A 152 -8.20 -20.01 -5.28
C THR A 152 -9.58 -20.56 -5.65
N GLY A 153 -9.74 -21.02 -6.90
CA GLY A 153 -10.89 -21.81 -7.33
C GLY A 153 -11.98 -21.05 -8.10
N PHE A 154 -11.92 -19.72 -8.18
CA PHE A 154 -12.99 -18.92 -8.79
C PHE A 154 -12.67 -18.49 -10.22
N HIS A 155 -11.47 -17.94 -10.47
CA HIS A 155 -11.02 -17.61 -11.83
C HIS A 155 -10.18 -18.74 -12.44
N ALA A 156 -9.45 -19.44 -11.59
CA ALA A 156 -8.59 -20.57 -11.90
C ALA A 156 -8.25 -21.35 -10.62
N GLY A 157 -7.50 -22.45 -10.77
CA GLY A 157 -7.11 -23.33 -9.68
C GLY A 157 -8.22 -24.29 -9.26
N ASP A 158 -7.84 -25.45 -8.76
CA ASP A 158 -8.74 -26.38 -8.09
C ASP A 158 -8.07 -26.87 -6.78
N PRO A 159 -8.79 -27.54 -5.87
CA PRO A 159 -8.23 -27.94 -4.58
C PRO A 159 -6.91 -28.74 -4.68
N ASN A 160 -6.75 -29.59 -5.70
CA ASN A 160 -5.54 -30.39 -5.87
C ASN A 160 -4.39 -29.55 -6.40
N LEU A 161 -4.67 -28.63 -7.33
CA LEU A 161 -3.68 -27.67 -7.81
C LEU A 161 -3.23 -26.73 -6.68
N MET A 162 -4.16 -26.21 -5.89
CA MET A 162 -3.82 -25.39 -4.71
C MET A 162 -2.87 -26.13 -3.76
N ASP A 163 -3.20 -27.38 -3.41
CA ASP A 163 -2.35 -28.20 -2.54
C ASP A 163 -0.95 -28.43 -3.15
N ALA A 164 -0.89 -28.77 -4.44
CA ALA A 164 0.36 -29.01 -5.15
C ALA A 164 1.22 -27.74 -5.23
N THR A 165 0.65 -26.60 -5.60
CA THR A 165 1.36 -25.32 -5.74
C THR A 165 1.83 -24.80 -4.38
N VAL A 166 1.04 -24.94 -3.30
CA VAL A 166 1.46 -24.57 -1.95
C VAL A 166 2.63 -25.45 -1.47
N ARG A 167 2.55 -26.76 -1.69
CA ARG A 167 3.62 -27.69 -1.34
C ARG A 167 4.91 -27.31 -2.05
N LEU A 168 4.83 -27.03 -3.35
CA LEU A 168 5.95 -26.62 -4.19
C LEU A 168 6.53 -25.29 -3.70
N ALA A 169 5.71 -24.27 -3.44
CA ALA A 169 6.17 -22.98 -2.91
C ALA A 169 6.93 -23.16 -1.59
N THR A 170 6.40 -23.98 -0.68
CA THR A 170 7.04 -24.27 0.62
C THR A 170 8.40 -24.98 0.45
N GLN A 171 8.50 -25.94 -0.47
CA GLN A 171 9.77 -26.63 -0.77
C GLN A 171 10.86 -25.70 -1.29
N HIS A 172 10.48 -24.63 -1.99
CA HIS A 172 11.39 -23.63 -2.54
C HIS A 172 11.59 -22.41 -1.63
N GLY A 173 10.92 -22.35 -0.46
CA GLY A 173 10.98 -21.18 0.41
C GLY A 173 10.31 -19.93 -0.19
N VAL A 174 9.39 -20.12 -1.14
CA VAL A 174 8.63 -19.05 -1.79
C VAL A 174 7.43 -18.67 -0.92
N GLY A 175 7.19 -17.36 -0.79
CA GLY A 175 6.06 -16.83 -0.03
C GLY A 175 4.70 -17.23 -0.60
N VAL A 176 3.80 -17.72 0.23
CA VAL A 176 2.46 -18.19 -0.18
C VAL A 176 1.44 -17.06 -0.07
N GLY A 177 0.84 -16.65 -1.18
CA GLY A 177 -0.21 -15.65 -1.21
C GLY A 177 -1.48 -16.10 -1.91
N ALA A 178 -2.62 -15.56 -1.47
CA ALA A 178 -3.90 -15.81 -2.10
C ALA A 178 -4.08 -14.91 -3.32
N HIS A 179 -4.50 -15.51 -4.43
CA HIS A 179 -4.87 -14.82 -5.66
C HIS A 179 -6.38 -14.93 -5.91
N PRO A 180 -7.21 -14.21 -5.13
CA PRO A 180 -8.66 -14.27 -5.28
C PRO A 180 -9.11 -13.54 -6.55
N GLY A 181 -9.98 -14.18 -7.32
CA GLY A 181 -10.56 -13.63 -8.54
C GLY A 181 -12.08 -13.56 -8.48
N PHE A 182 -12.67 -12.97 -9.51
CA PHE A 182 -14.11 -13.13 -9.75
C PHE A 182 -14.45 -14.61 -9.97
N ARG A 183 -15.67 -15.01 -9.61
CA ARG A 183 -16.25 -16.32 -9.92
C ARG A 183 -16.55 -16.45 -11.41
N ASP A 184 -15.50 -16.50 -12.21
CA ASP A 184 -15.52 -16.46 -13.65
C ASP A 184 -14.42 -17.34 -14.25
N LEU A 185 -14.58 -18.65 -14.10
CA LEU A 185 -13.67 -19.63 -14.72
C LEU A 185 -13.60 -19.46 -16.25
N GLN A 186 -14.74 -19.21 -16.90
CA GLN A 186 -14.79 -19.09 -18.37
C GLN A 186 -14.03 -17.87 -18.89
N GLY A 187 -14.14 -16.73 -18.19
CA GLY A 187 -13.42 -15.51 -18.53
C GLY A 187 -12.08 -15.38 -17.83
N PHE A 188 -11.63 -16.42 -17.12
CA PHE A 188 -10.39 -16.43 -16.34
C PHE A 188 -10.31 -15.23 -15.37
N GLY A 189 -11.43 -14.78 -14.81
CA GLY A 189 -11.48 -13.60 -13.93
C GLY A 189 -11.08 -12.27 -14.60
N ARG A 190 -10.94 -12.22 -15.93
CA ARG A 190 -10.56 -11.01 -16.69
C ARG A 190 -11.77 -10.22 -17.21
N ARG A 191 -13.00 -10.63 -16.87
CA ARG A 191 -14.22 -9.87 -17.15
C ARG A 191 -14.68 -9.13 -15.90
N ARG A 192 -15.09 -7.87 -16.08
CA ARG A 192 -15.77 -7.12 -15.03
C ARG A 192 -17.10 -7.79 -14.74
N ILE A 193 -17.34 -8.12 -13.47
CA ILE A 193 -18.63 -8.60 -12.97
C ILE A 193 -19.14 -7.58 -11.97
N ASN A 194 -20.40 -7.17 -12.14
CA ASN A 194 -21.04 -6.27 -11.19
C ASN A 194 -21.33 -7.04 -9.90
N GLY A 195 -20.95 -6.44 -8.78
CA GLY A 195 -21.26 -6.91 -7.44
C GLY A 195 -21.11 -5.76 -6.47
N THR A 196 -21.82 -5.84 -5.35
CA THR A 196 -21.64 -4.90 -4.24
C THR A 196 -20.26 -5.09 -3.61
N SER A 197 -19.76 -4.06 -2.93
CA SER A 197 -18.52 -4.14 -2.16
C SER A 197 -18.54 -5.31 -1.15
N GLU A 198 -19.69 -5.58 -0.54
CA GLU A 198 -19.85 -6.67 0.43
C GLU A 198 -19.77 -8.06 -0.21
N GLU A 199 -20.48 -8.29 -1.33
CA GLU A 199 -20.44 -9.57 -2.05
C GLU A 199 -19.03 -9.92 -2.50
N LEU A 200 -18.33 -8.97 -3.13
CA LEU A 200 -16.98 -9.20 -3.66
C LEU A 200 -15.95 -9.39 -2.55
N VAL A 201 -16.08 -8.67 -1.44
CA VAL A 201 -15.20 -8.88 -0.27
C VAL A 201 -15.47 -10.24 0.37
N ASN A 202 -16.73 -10.69 0.49
CA ASN A 202 -17.06 -12.01 1.02
C ASN A 202 -16.50 -13.14 0.14
N ASP A 203 -16.53 -12.98 -1.18
CA ASP A 203 -15.88 -13.90 -2.13
C ASP A 203 -14.36 -13.96 -1.91
N ILE A 204 -13.71 -12.83 -1.61
CA ILE A 204 -12.29 -12.80 -1.23
C ILE A 204 -12.05 -13.53 0.09
N VAL A 205 -12.91 -13.34 1.11
CA VAL A 205 -12.80 -14.06 2.40
C VAL A 205 -12.86 -15.57 2.21
N TYR A 206 -13.80 -16.05 1.39
CA TYR A 206 -13.93 -17.48 1.06
C TYR A 206 -12.64 -18.03 0.44
N GLN A 207 -12.12 -17.36 -0.58
CA GLN A 207 -10.93 -17.74 -1.32
C GLN A 207 -9.66 -17.73 -0.45
N ILE A 208 -9.52 -16.71 0.40
CA ILE A 208 -8.44 -16.64 1.39
C ILE A 208 -8.51 -17.81 2.37
N GLY A 209 -9.70 -18.13 2.88
CA GLY A 209 -9.91 -19.23 3.81
C GLY A 209 -9.52 -20.57 3.19
N ALA A 210 -9.92 -20.81 1.94
CA ALA A 210 -9.57 -22.02 1.21
C ALA A 210 -8.04 -22.20 1.10
N LEU A 211 -7.31 -21.20 0.61
CA LEU A 211 -5.85 -21.33 0.45
C LEU A 211 -5.12 -21.41 1.79
N ARG A 212 -5.59 -20.67 2.80
CA ARG A 212 -4.96 -20.65 4.13
C ARG A 212 -4.86 -22.03 4.76
N GLU A 213 -5.87 -22.88 4.61
CA GLU A 213 -5.81 -24.23 5.17
C GLU A 213 -4.84 -25.15 4.41
N PHE A 214 -4.71 -24.99 3.09
CA PHE A 214 -3.64 -25.66 2.33
C PHE A 214 -2.25 -25.18 2.76
N ALA A 215 -2.06 -23.87 2.96
CA ALA A 215 -0.81 -23.32 3.48
C ALA A 215 -0.45 -23.94 4.84
N ARG A 216 -1.42 -23.97 5.76
CA ARG A 216 -1.23 -24.52 7.12
C ARG A 216 -0.88 -26.00 7.12
N ARG A 217 -1.42 -26.78 6.17
CA ARG A 217 -1.09 -28.20 5.98
C ARG A 217 0.41 -28.44 5.80
N TYR A 218 1.11 -27.51 5.16
CA TYR A 218 2.55 -27.57 4.91
C TYR A 218 3.38 -26.71 5.87
N GLY A 219 2.78 -26.22 6.96
CA GLY A 219 3.45 -25.36 7.94
C GLY A 219 3.73 -23.93 7.44
N ALA A 220 3.18 -23.55 6.29
CA ALA A 220 3.30 -22.21 5.76
C ALA A 220 2.19 -21.29 6.32
N THR A 221 2.47 -20.00 6.36
CA THR A 221 1.48 -18.96 6.67
C THR A 221 1.14 -18.17 5.41
N LEU A 222 -0.10 -17.67 5.34
CA LEU A 222 -0.50 -16.75 4.29
C LEU A 222 0.30 -15.44 4.41
N GLN A 223 1.21 -15.20 3.47
CA GLN A 223 2.08 -14.03 3.45
C GLN A 223 1.36 -12.80 2.89
N HIS A 224 0.59 -12.97 1.81
CA HIS A 224 -0.03 -11.86 1.11
C HIS A 224 -1.35 -12.23 0.44
N VAL A 225 -2.07 -11.20 0.00
CA VAL A 225 -3.26 -11.30 -0.84
C VAL A 225 -3.14 -10.32 -1.98
N LYS A 226 -3.34 -10.81 -3.20
CA LYS A 226 -3.32 -10.03 -4.45
C LYS A 226 -4.57 -10.38 -5.24
N PRO A 227 -5.58 -9.49 -5.35
CA PRO A 227 -6.72 -9.79 -6.22
C PRO A 227 -6.29 -10.06 -7.68
N HIS A 228 -7.04 -10.89 -8.39
CA HIS A 228 -6.75 -11.28 -9.76
C HIS A 228 -7.47 -10.41 -10.79
N GLY A 229 -6.81 -10.15 -11.92
CA GLY A 229 -7.45 -9.73 -13.16
C GLY A 229 -8.35 -8.50 -13.01
N ALA A 230 -9.61 -8.63 -13.44
CA ALA A 230 -10.55 -7.51 -13.40
C ALA A 230 -10.91 -7.12 -11.94
N LEU A 231 -10.89 -8.05 -10.99
CA LEU A 231 -11.16 -7.75 -9.57
C LEU A 231 -10.10 -6.80 -9.02
N TYR A 232 -8.84 -7.03 -9.35
CA TYR A 232 -7.73 -6.12 -9.01
C TYR A 232 -7.99 -4.70 -9.52
N MET A 233 -8.39 -4.56 -10.78
CA MET A 233 -8.64 -3.26 -11.40
C MET A 233 -9.86 -2.54 -10.78
N GLU A 234 -10.93 -3.26 -10.45
CA GLU A 234 -12.10 -2.66 -9.77
C GLU A 234 -11.72 -2.11 -8.39
N PHE A 235 -10.97 -2.87 -7.60
CA PHE A 235 -10.48 -2.41 -6.31
C PHE A 235 -9.54 -1.21 -6.46
N ALA A 236 -8.64 -1.26 -7.44
CA ALA A 236 -7.68 -0.18 -7.66
C ALA A 236 -8.33 1.18 -7.95
N ALA A 237 -9.52 1.16 -8.58
CA ALA A 237 -10.27 2.36 -8.95
C ALA A 237 -11.38 2.75 -7.94
N SER A 238 -11.74 1.89 -6.99
CA SER A 238 -12.88 2.08 -6.10
C SER A 238 -12.45 2.26 -4.64
N GLU A 239 -12.64 3.48 -4.12
CA GLU A 239 -12.40 3.79 -2.71
C GLU A 239 -13.27 2.94 -1.78
N GLU A 240 -14.56 2.80 -2.08
CA GLU A 240 -15.51 2.05 -1.24
C GLU A 240 -15.10 0.59 -1.11
N MET A 241 -14.79 -0.06 -2.24
CA MET A 241 -14.35 -1.46 -2.27
C MET A 241 -13.03 -1.60 -1.52
N SER A 242 -12.04 -0.76 -1.84
CA SER A 242 -10.73 -0.76 -1.19
C SER A 242 -10.80 -0.61 0.32
N ARG A 243 -11.59 0.33 0.84
CA ARG A 243 -11.77 0.51 2.28
C ARG A 243 -12.42 -0.69 2.94
N ASN A 244 -13.43 -1.28 2.30
CA ASN A 244 -14.10 -2.47 2.84
C ASN A 244 -13.16 -3.68 2.88
N PHE A 245 -12.40 -3.91 1.82
CA PHE A 245 -11.41 -4.99 1.76
C PHE A 245 -10.30 -4.80 2.80
N VAL A 246 -9.71 -3.61 2.90
CA VAL A 246 -8.67 -3.32 3.92
C VAL A 246 -9.21 -3.52 5.34
N ARG A 247 -10.41 -3.04 5.64
CA ARG A 247 -11.05 -3.25 6.96
C ARG A 247 -11.24 -4.74 7.26
N THR A 248 -11.63 -5.51 6.25
CA THR A 248 -11.83 -6.96 6.37
C THR A 248 -10.50 -7.67 6.59
N MET A 249 -9.47 -7.36 5.80
CA MET A 249 -8.12 -7.90 5.93
C MET A 249 -7.51 -7.65 7.31
N ARG A 250 -7.72 -6.46 7.89
CA ARG A 250 -7.31 -6.15 9.27
C ARG A 250 -7.94 -7.07 10.31
N THR A 251 -9.12 -7.62 10.04
CA THR A 251 -9.80 -8.56 10.93
C THR A 251 -9.30 -9.99 10.72
N ILE A 252 -9.25 -10.44 9.46
CA ILE A 252 -9.07 -11.87 9.16
C ILE A 252 -7.62 -12.27 8.85
N ALA A 253 -6.75 -11.32 8.53
CA ALA A 253 -5.36 -11.53 8.14
C ALA A 253 -4.51 -10.27 8.41
N PRO A 254 -4.43 -9.77 9.67
CA PRO A 254 -3.85 -8.47 10.00
C PRO A 254 -2.36 -8.30 9.61
N ASN A 255 -1.65 -9.41 9.44
CA ASN A 255 -0.23 -9.44 9.11
C ASN A 255 0.05 -9.78 7.63
N ALA A 256 -0.97 -10.18 6.87
CA ALA A 256 -0.78 -10.46 5.45
C ALA A 256 -0.62 -9.15 4.69
N PHE A 257 0.31 -9.10 3.75
CA PHE A 257 0.47 -7.94 2.87
C PHE A 257 -0.65 -7.88 1.84
N ILE A 258 -1.16 -6.69 1.55
CA ILE A 258 -2.00 -6.45 0.37
C ILE A 258 -1.08 -6.01 -0.77
N TYR A 259 -1.15 -6.69 -1.90
CA TYR A 259 -0.45 -6.31 -3.13
C TYR A 259 -1.36 -5.43 -3.98
N CYS A 260 -0.87 -4.26 -4.40
CA CYS A 260 -1.64 -3.29 -5.19
C CYS A 260 -0.73 -2.32 -5.97
N MET A 261 -1.27 -1.60 -6.96
CA MET A 261 -0.53 -0.54 -7.67
C MET A 261 -0.33 0.66 -6.74
N GLY A 262 0.82 1.32 -6.83
CA GLY A 262 1.14 2.46 -5.95
C GLY A 262 0.17 3.64 -6.05
N MET A 263 -0.43 3.87 -7.21
CA MET A 263 -1.44 4.92 -7.42
C MET A 263 -2.85 4.55 -6.89
N SER A 264 -3.09 3.28 -6.58
CA SER A 264 -4.45 2.74 -6.35
C SER A 264 -5.14 3.27 -5.10
N GLU A 265 -6.48 3.28 -5.17
CA GLU A 265 -7.33 3.47 -3.99
C GLU A 265 -7.05 2.40 -2.92
N THR A 266 -6.64 1.20 -3.33
CA THR A 266 -6.23 0.12 -2.41
C THR A 266 -4.98 0.49 -1.63
N TYR A 267 -3.95 1.01 -2.30
CA TYR A 267 -2.72 1.47 -1.65
C TYR A 267 -3.00 2.61 -0.67
N ARG A 268 -3.81 3.57 -1.10
CA ARG A 268 -4.22 4.71 -0.26
C ARG A 268 -4.98 4.24 0.99
N ALA A 269 -6.02 3.41 0.81
CA ALA A 269 -6.83 2.89 1.91
C ALA A 269 -6.01 2.05 2.90
N ALA A 270 -5.11 1.19 2.40
CA ALA A 270 -4.26 0.36 3.26
C ALA A 270 -3.26 1.20 4.05
N THR A 271 -2.64 2.19 3.42
CA THR A 271 -1.70 3.12 4.06
C THR A 271 -2.40 3.96 5.14
N GLU A 272 -3.56 4.55 4.84
CA GLU A 272 -4.35 5.32 5.80
C GLU A 272 -4.77 4.49 7.02
N ALA A 273 -5.10 3.21 6.80
CA ALA A 273 -5.44 2.30 7.88
C ALA A 273 -4.21 1.76 8.64
N GLY A 274 -2.99 1.94 8.12
CA GLY A 274 -1.78 1.33 8.66
C GLY A 274 -1.76 -0.20 8.51
N HIS A 275 -2.39 -0.75 7.47
CA HIS A 275 -2.31 -2.17 7.13
C HIS A 275 -1.07 -2.44 6.26
N PRO A 276 -0.38 -3.60 6.39
CA PRO A 276 0.76 -3.92 5.55
C PRO A 276 0.38 -3.95 4.06
N VAL A 277 1.07 -3.16 3.25
CA VAL A 277 0.77 -3.01 1.82
C VAL A 277 2.05 -2.94 1.02
N ILE A 278 2.01 -3.48 -0.20
CA ILE A 278 3.14 -3.67 -1.10
C ILE A 278 2.75 -3.15 -2.48
N ARG A 279 3.58 -2.27 -3.02
CA ARG A 279 3.42 -1.68 -4.35
C ARG A 279 4.03 -2.59 -5.40
N GLU A 280 3.23 -2.92 -6.40
CA GLU A 280 3.65 -3.77 -7.52
C GLU A 280 4.11 -2.97 -8.73
N PHE A 281 5.18 -3.45 -9.34
CA PHE A 281 5.62 -3.11 -10.69
C PHE A 281 5.39 -4.29 -11.62
N TYR A 282 4.85 -4.07 -12.81
CA TYR A 282 4.50 -5.10 -13.76
C TYR A 282 5.51 -5.12 -14.91
N ALA A 283 6.29 -6.18 -14.96
CA ALA A 283 7.32 -6.36 -15.98
C ALA A 283 6.67 -6.51 -17.38
N ASP A 284 5.60 -7.29 -17.46
CA ASP A 284 4.94 -7.75 -18.69
C ASP A 284 3.63 -7.01 -19.02
N ARG A 285 3.39 -5.83 -18.42
CA ARG A 285 2.26 -4.95 -18.73
C ARG A 285 2.74 -3.53 -18.99
N ASP A 286 2.11 -2.86 -19.94
CA ASP A 286 2.40 -1.45 -20.21
C ASP A 286 1.73 -0.53 -19.19
N TYR A 287 2.18 0.72 -19.15
CA TYR A 287 1.70 1.75 -18.23
C TYR A 287 1.11 2.92 -18.99
N ASP A 288 0.09 3.56 -18.42
CA ASP A 288 -0.41 4.86 -18.86
C ASP A 288 0.18 6.00 -18.01
N ARG A 289 -0.15 7.25 -18.36
CA ARG A 289 0.29 8.45 -17.63
C ARG A 289 -0.16 8.54 -16.17
N SER A 290 -1.16 7.77 -15.75
CA SER A 290 -1.60 7.73 -14.35
C SER A 290 -0.73 6.82 -13.48
N GLY A 291 0.09 5.98 -14.11
CA GLY A 291 0.83 4.91 -13.42
C GLY A 291 0.01 3.64 -13.24
N SER A 292 -1.20 3.58 -13.79
CA SER A 292 -1.96 2.34 -13.91
C SER A 292 -1.38 1.46 -15.03
N ILE A 293 -1.55 0.15 -14.89
CA ILE A 293 -1.30 -0.77 -16.00
C ILE A 293 -2.38 -0.64 -17.06
N VAL A 294 -1.98 -0.80 -18.32
CA VAL A 294 -2.90 -0.98 -19.44
C VAL A 294 -3.45 -2.40 -19.39
N PHE A 295 -4.65 -2.55 -18.85
CA PHE A 295 -5.29 -3.85 -18.69
C PHE A 295 -5.68 -4.43 -20.05
N THR A 296 -5.04 -5.53 -20.43
CA THR A 296 -5.34 -6.29 -21.64
C THR A 296 -5.91 -7.66 -21.26
N ARG A 297 -6.88 -8.14 -22.05
CA ARG A 297 -7.49 -9.47 -21.80
C ARG A 297 -6.57 -10.62 -22.21
N ARG A 298 -5.67 -10.39 -23.17
CA ARG A 298 -4.70 -11.35 -23.66
C ARG A 298 -3.44 -10.63 -24.07
N THR A 299 -2.32 -10.99 -23.46
CA THR A 299 -1.00 -10.48 -23.80
C THR A 299 -0.37 -11.36 -24.88
N GLY A 300 0.28 -10.74 -25.87
CA GLY A 300 1.07 -11.46 -26.87
C GLY A 300 2.40 -11.95 -26.29
N ARG A 301 3.18 -12.67 -27.10
CA ARG A 301 4.57 -12.99 -26.73
C ARG A 301 5.40 -11.71 -26.71
N LEU A 302 6.12 -11.48 -25.62
CA LEU A 302 7.02 -10.35 -25.45
C LEU A 302 8.47 -10.78 -25.68
N ASP A 303 9.34 -9.81 -25.98
CA ASP A 303 10.80 -10.03 -25.99
C ASP A 303 11.33 -10.04 -24.55
N PRO A 304 11.86 -11.18 -24.05
CA PRO A 304 12.38 -11.28 -22.69
C PRO A 304 13.46 -10.24 -22.36
N ARG A 305 14.26 -9.84 -23.35
CA ARG A 305 15.34 -8.87 -23.15
C ARG A 305 14.79 -7.47 -22.87
N GLN A 306 13.77 -7.05 -23.62
CA GLN A 306 13.11 -5.75 -23.39
C GLN A 306 12.41 -5.70 -22.04
N VAL A 307 11.77 -6.81 -21.62
CA VAL A 307 11.15 -6.90 -20.30
C VAL A 307 12.20 -6.77 -19.18
N ALA A 308 13.33 -7.47 -19.31
CA ALA A 308 14.43 -7.38 -18.35
C ALA A 308 15.06 -5.98 -18.31
N GLU A 309 15.26 -5.33 -19.46
CA GLU A 309 15.76 -3.95 -19.56
C GLU A 309 14.83 -2.95 -18.87
N LYS A 310 13.51 -3.09 -19.09
CA LYS A 310 12.49 -2.28 -18.40
C LYS A 310 12.55 -2.44 -16.88
N VAL A 311 12.69 -3.67 -16.38
CA VAL A 311 12.79 -3.96 -14.94
C VAL A 311 14.05 -3.34 -14.32
N VAL A 312 15.21 -3.53 -14.96
CA VAL A 312 16.47 -2.96 -14.48
C VAL A 312 16.44 -1.43 -14.51
N HIS A 313 15.84 -0.85 -15.56
CA HIS A 313 15.62 0.59 -15.65
C HIS A 313 14.80 1.11 -14.47
N ALA A 314 13.67 0.46 -14.17
CA ALA A 314 12.83 0.82 -13.04
C ALA A 314 13.58 0.72 -11.69
N CYS A 315 14.36 -0.34 -11.47
CA CYS A 315 15.15 -0.51 -10.24
C CYS A 315 16.26 0.54 -10.08
N ARG A 316 16.84 1.03 -11.19
CA ARG A 316 17.90 2.04 -11.19
C ARG A 316 17.36 3.44 -11.02
N THR A 317 16.25 3.75 -11.67
CA THR A 317 15.78 5.13 -11.84
C THR A 317 14.55 5.46 -11.02
N GLY A 318 13.79 4.45 -10.58
CA GLY A 318 12.46 4.64 -10.01
C GLY A 318 11.44 5.12 -11.04
N LYS A 319 11.64 4.80 -12.33
CA LYS A 319 10.79 5.28 -13.44
C LYS A 319 10.36 4.20 -14.40
N VAL A 320 9.28 4.46 -15.13
CA VAL A 320 8.79 3.61 -16.23
C VAL A 320 8.34 4.46 -17.42
N ARG A 321 8.52 3.91 -18.61
CA ARG A 321 8.00 4.49 -19.85
C ARG A 321 6.53 4.13 -20.02
N THR A 322 5.69 5.11 -20.33
CA THR A 322 4.27 4.91 -20.62
C THR A 322 4.02 4.65 -22.11
N VAL A 323 2.83 4.17 -22.47
CA VAL A 323 2.43 3.94 -23.88
C VAL A 323 2.41 5.22 -24.72
N GLU A 324 2.29 6.38 -24.08
CA GLU A 324 2.37 7.69 -24.73
C GLU A 324 3.82 8.14 -24.99
N GLY A 325 4.81 7.43 -24.44
CA GLY A 325 6.23 7.68 -24.63
C GLY A 325 6.89 8.49 -23.51
N ASP A 326 6.11 9.00 -22.56
CA ASP A 326 6.61 9.76 -21.40
C ASP A 326 7.30 8.83 -20.38
N GLU A 327 8.17 9.39 -19.53
CA GLU A 327 8.66 8.71 -18.33
C GLU A 327 7.97 9.25 -17.09
N ILE A 328 7.44 8.34 -16.27
CA ILE A 328 6.79 8.66 -14.99
C ILE A 328 7.53 7.99 -13.83
N ASP A 329 7.48 8.61 -12.66
CA ASP A 329 8.01 8.01 -11.42
C ASP A 329 7.11 6.84 -10.99
N ILE A 330 7.72 5.73 -10.59
CA ILE A 330 7.03 4.54 -10.11
C ILE A 330 7.79 3.91 -8.94
N ALA A 331 7.14 3.91 -7.78
CA ALA A 331 7.67 3.28 -6.58
C ALA A 331 7.06 1.89 -6.41
N PHE A 332 7.91 0.90 -6.14
CA PHE A 332 7.51 -0.50 -6.00
C PHE A 332 8.45 -1.25 -5.06
N GLU A 333 7.92 -2.29 -4.42
CA GLU A 333 8.70 -3.25 -3.63
C GLU A 333 8.72 -4.64 -4.28
N SER A 334 7.72 -4.96 -5.10
CA SER A 334 7.59 -6.25 -5.79
C SER A 334 7.44 -6.08 -7.30
N ILE A 335 8.10 -6.94 -8.06
CA ILE A 335 7.99 -7.04 -9.51
C ILE A 335 7.11 -8.25 -9.87
N CYS A 336 5.98 -7.98 -10.50
CA CYS A 336 5.04 -8.96 -11.01
C CYS A 336 5.33 -9.28 -12.49
N PHE A 337 5.20 -10.56 -12.83
CA PHE A 337 4.93 -11.04 -14.19
C PHE A 337 3.93 -12.19 -14.12
N HIS A 338 3.26 -12.51 -15.23
CA HIS A 338 2.19 -13.49 -15.21
C HIS A 338 2.61 -14.79 -15.89
N SER A 339 2.22 -15.93 -15.31
CA SER A 339 2.52 -17.25 -15.88
C SER A 339 1.80 -17.46 -17.22
N ASP A 340 0.65 -16.82 -17.43
CA ASP A 340 -0.13 -16.86 -18.66
C ASP A 340 0.42 -16.01 -19.82
N THR A 341 1.41 -15.16 -19.56
CA THR A 341 2.13 -14.45 -20.62
C THR A 341 2.95 -15.45 -21.43
N PRO A 342 2.76 -15.55 -22.77
CA PRO A 342 3.53 -16.48 -23.59
C PRO A 342 5.04 -16.23 -23.47
N GLY A 343 5.82 -17.27 -23.14
CA GLY A 343 7.24 -17.15 -22.87
C GLY A 343 7.59 -16.69 -21.45
N SER A 344 6.68 -16.80 -20.49
CA SER A 344 6.89 -16.34 -19.10
C SER A 344 8.13 -16.92 -18.43
N LEU A 345 8.52 -18.18 -18.72
CA LEU A 345 9.77 -18.76 -18.23
C LEU A 345 11.02 -18.04 -18.79
N GLU A 346 11.01 -17.70 -20.08
CA GLU A 346 12.10 -16.96 -20.72
C GLU A 346 12.20 -15.54 -20.15
N ILE A 347 11.05 -14.88 -19.95
CA ILE A 347 10.94 -13.57 -19.30
C ILE A 347 11.53 -13.63 -17.88
N ALA A 348 11.10 -14.60 -17.07
CA ALA A 348 11.57 -14.75 -15.69
C ALA A 348 13.08 -15.00 -15.65
N THR A 349 13.58 -15.86 -16.54
CA THR A 349 15.01 -16.18 -16.64
C THR A 349 15.84 -14.95 -17.02
N ALA A 350 15.42 -14.22 -18.05
CA ALA A 350 16.10 -13.00 -18.49
C ALA A 350 16.07 -11.91 -17.40
N MET A 351 14.91 -11.74 -16.74
CA MET A 351 14.74 -10.78 -15.65
C MET A 351 15.65 -11.11 -14.46
N ARG A 352 15.73 -12.38 -14.04
CA ARG A 352 16.63 -12.81 -12.97
C ARG A 352 18.08 -12.54 -13.28
N ALA A 353 18.53 -12.95 -14.46
CA ALA A 353 19.91 -12.72 -14.89
C ALA A 353 20.26 -11.22 -14.93
N ALA A 354 19.34 -10.37 -15.39
CA ALA A 354 19.55 -8.94 -15.47
C ALA A 354 19.57 -8.25 -14.10
N LEU A 355 18.71 -8.66 -13.16
CA LEU A 355 18.71 -8.16 -11.79
C LEU A 355 19.98 -8.57 -11.03
N ASP A 356 20.41 -9.82 -11.17
CA ASP A 356 21.66 -10.32 -10.58
C ASP A 356 22.87 -9.55 -11.12
N ALA A 357 22.94 -9.35 -12.45
CA ALA A 357 23.99 -8.55 -13.09
C ALA A 357 23.95 -7.07 -12.68
N ALA A 358 22.77 -6.53 -12.34
CA ALA A 358 22.63 -5.18 -11.82
C ALA A 358 22.95 -5.07 -10.33
N GLY A 359 23.15 -6.19 -9.61
CA GLY A 359 23.41 -6.23 -8.18
C GLY A 359 22.15 -6.07 -7.31
N VAL A 360 20.96 -6.28 -7.86
CA VAL A 360 19.68 -6.20 -7.14
C VAL A 360 19.35 -7.58 -6.57
N LYS A 361 19.23 -7.70 -5.25
CA LYS A 361 18.92 -8.98 -4.60
C LYS A 361 17.42 -9.28 -4.68
N VAL A 362 17.07 -10.52 -5.01
CA VAL A 362 15.66 -10.97 -4.95
C VAL A 362 15.38 -11.63 -3.61
N ARG A 363 14.32 -11.20 -2.91
CA ARG A 363 13.93 -11.68 -1.58
C ARG A 363 12.41 -11.68 -1.41
N PRO A 364 11.84 -12.64 -0.65
CA PRO A 364 10.42 -12.60 -0.30
C PRO A 364 10.08 -11.30 0.44
N VAL A 365 8.86 -10.82 0.26
CA VAL A 365 8.46 -9.50 0.78
C VAL A 365 8.52 -9.38 2.31
N ALA A 366 8.33 -10.49 3.02
CA ALA A 366 8.49 -10.55 4.47
C ALA A 366 9.94 -10.21 4.91
N GLU A 367 10.95 -10.54 4.11
CA GLU A 367 12.34 -10.23 4.40
C GLU A 367 12.67 -8.76 4.09
N LEU A 368 12.11 -8.19 3.02
CA LEU A 368 12.33 -6.79 2.62
C LEU A 368 11.83 -5.81 3.69
N THR A 369 10.63 -6.06 4.23
CA THR A 369 9.97 -5.14 5.17
C THR A 369 10.53 -5.23 6.60
N SER A 370 11.11 -6.37 6.98
CA SER A 370 11.84 -6.51 8.26
C SER A 370 13.02 -5.53 8.34
N HIS A 371 13.72 -5.31 7.22
CA HIS A 371 14.86 -4.39 7.12
C HIS A 371 14.41 -2.91 7.22
N LEU A 372 13.27 -2.56 6.62
CA LEU A 372 12.68 -1.21 6.68
C LEU A 372 12.23 -0.81 8.09
N ARG A 373 11.80 -1.77 8.92
CA ARG A 373 11.41 -1.51 10.32
C ARG A 373 12.60 -1.25 11.25
N THR A 374 13.77 -1.83 10.95
CA THR A 374 15.01 -1.58 11.70
C THR A 374 15.66 -0.25 11.35
N THR A 375 15.61 0.20 10.09
CA THR A 375 16.22 1.47 9.67
C THR A 375 15.41 2.71 10.07
N ALA A 376 14.09 2.59 10.24
CA ALA A 376 13.22 3.69 10.69
C ALA A 376 13.24 3.94 12.23
N ARG A 377 13.95 3.11 12.99
CA ARG A 377 14.13 3.26 14.46
C ARG A 377 15.55 3.69 14.86
N GLY A 378 16.42 3.97 13.89
CA GLY A 378 17.81 4.37 14.07
C GLY A 378 18.02 5.87 14.08
#